data_AF-A0A7W6MCG8-F1
#
_entry.id   AF-A0A7W6MCG8-F1
#
_cell.length_a   1.000
_cell.length_b   1.000
_cell.length_c   1.000
_cell.angle_alpha   90.00
_cell.angle_beta   90.00
_cell.angle_gamma   90.00
#
_symmetry.space_group_name_H-M   'P 1'
#
loop_
_entity.id
_entity.type
_entity.pdbx_description
1 polymer ?
#
loop_
_entity_poly.entity_id
_entity_poly.type
_entity_poly.pdbx_seq_one_letter_code
_entity_poly.pdbx_strand_id
1 'polypeptide(L)' 'MTARKTFDVGRDSGSGRFITVKQAETRPNTTTVERVPKSGHGDTKGEPSRRK' A
#
# COMPACT_ATOMS: atom_id res chain seq x y z
N MET A 1 3.88 17.68 -11.63
CA MET A 1 3.11 16.81 -10.71
C MET A 1 4.07 16.21 -9.70
N THR A 2 3.91 16.50 -8.39
CA THR A 2 4.78 15.91 -7.36
C THR A 2 4.54 14.40 -7.31
N ALA A 3 5.52 13.61 -7.72
CA ALA A 3 5.43 12.15 -7.65
C ALA A 3 5.39 11.73 -6.18
N ARG A 4 4.20 11.36 -5.68
CA ARG A 4 4.07 10.78 -4.32
C ARG A 4 4.96 9.54 -4.23
N LYS A 5 5.77 9.44 -3.16
CA LYS A 5 6.69 8.32 -2.88
C LYS A 5 5.96 7.05 -2.41
N THR A 6 4.72 7.21 -1.96
CA THR A 6 3.81 6.14 -1.53
C THR A 6 2.55 6.13 -2.41
N PHE A 7 1.81 5.03 -2.35
CA PHE A 7 0.46 4.91 -2.86
C PHE A 7 -0.45 4.33 -1.77
N ASP A 8 -1.73 4.68 -1.83
CA ASP A 8 -2.72 4.22 -0.88
C ASP A 8 -3.29 2.88 -1.37
N VAL A 9 -3.43 1.92 -0.46
CA VAL A 9 -4.03 0.61 -0.75
C VAL A 9 -4.99 0.24 0.36
N GLY A 10 -6.12 -0.36 0.00
CA GLY A 10 -6.99 -0.95 1.00
C GLY A 10 -6.43 -2.28 1.47
N ARG A 11 -6.67 -2.62 2.74
CA ARG A 11 -6.30 -3.91 3.32
C ARG A 11 -7.45 -4.43 4.16
N ASP A 12 -7.82 -5.67 3.92
CA ASP A 12 -8.82 -6.35 4.73
C ASP A 12 -8.21 -6.73 6.09
N SER A 13 -8.85 -6.33 7.20
CA SER A 13 -8.29 -6.53 8.54
C SER A 13 -8.36 -7.98 9.02
N GLY A 14 -9.30 -8.76 8.48
CA GLY A 14 -9.48 -10.17 8.85
C GLY A 14 -8.51 -11.10 8.13
N SER A 15 -8.34 -10.92 6.82
CA SER A 15 -7.52 -11.78 5.96
C SER A 15 -6.12 -11.22 5.66
N GLY A 16 -5.92 -9.92 5.87
CA GLY A 16 -4.69 -9.21 5.48
C GLY A 16 -4.57 -8.98 3.97
N ARG A 17 -5.58 -9.34 3.16
CA ARG A 17 -5.55 -9.23 1.70
C ARG A 17 -5.61 -7.77 1.26
N PHE A 18 -4.83 -7.44 0.24
CA PHE A 18 -4.95 -6.14 -0.43
C PHE A 18 -6.25 -6.05 -1.24
N ILE A 19 -6.96 -4.95 -1.04
CA ILE A 19 -8.20 -4.59 -1.73
C ILE A 19 -8.08 -3.16 -2.26
N THR A 20 -9.03 -2.73 -3.08
CA THR A 20 -9.03 -1.34 -3.57
C THR A 20 -9.34 -0.37 -2.42
N VAL A 21 -8.81 0.86 -2.50
CA VAL A 21 -9.10 1.92 -1.51
C VAL A 21 -10.60 2.17 -1.39
N LYS A 22 -11.33 2.19 -2.52
CA LYS A 22 -12.79 2.33 -2.54
C LYS A 22 -13.51 1.22 -1.76
N GLN A 23 -13.04 -0.03 -1.85
CA GLN A 23 -13.61 -1.12 -1.05
C GLN A 23 -13.31 -0.96 0.43
N ALA A 24 -12.15 -0.42 0.78
CA ALA A 24 -11.82 -0.17 2.17
C ALA A 24 -12.67 0.98 2.76
N GLU A 25 -12.81 2.08 2.01
CA GLU A 25 -13.63 3.23 2.40
C GLU A 25 -15.12 2.89 2.59
N THR A 26 -15.64 1.93 1.81
CA THR A 26 -17.03 1.46 1.95
C THR A 26 -17.24 0.52 3.14
N ARG A 27 -16.17 -0.04 3.73
CA ARG A 27 -16.24 -0.99 4.86
C ARG A 27 -15.19 -0.68 5.93
N PRO A 28 -15.19 0.55 6.50
CA PRO A 28 -14.12 1.00 7.40
C PRO A 28 -14.02 0.18 8.70
N ASN A 29 -15.08 -0.52 9.09
CA ASN A 29 -15.09 -1.35 10.30
C ASN A 29 -14.25 -2.62 10.17
N THR A 30 -14.05 -3.14 8.95
CA THR A 30 -13.36 -4.42 8.71
C THR A 30 -12.14 -4.26 7.82
N THR A 31 -11.83 -3.05 7.37
CA THR A 31 -10.77 -2.79 6.40
C THR A 31 -10.04 -1.51 6.77
N THR A 32 -8.77 -1.42 6.37
CA THR A 32 -7.91 -0.27 6.61
C THR A 32 -7.37 0.26 5.29
N VAL A 33 -7.03 1.55 5.26
CA VAL A 33 -6.27 2.14 4.15
C VAL A 33 -4.84 2.34 4.63
N GLU A 34 -3.90 1.65 3.99
CA GLU A 34 -2.47 1.71 4.31
C GLU A 34 -1.71 2.48 3.22
N ARG A 35 -0.67 3.22 3.62
CA ARG A 35 0.24 3.90 2.69
C ARG A 35 1.43 3.00 2.42
N VAL A 36 1.50 2.44 1.22
CA VAL A 36 2.58 1.55 0.80
C VAL A 36 3.61 2.33 -0.01
N PRO A 37 4.92 2.24 0.32
CA PRO A 37 5.96 2.88 -0.48
C PRO A 37 6.04 2.26 -1.87
N LYS A 38 6.32 3.11 -2.86
CA LYS A 38 6.74 2.64 -4.18
C LYS A 38 8.09 1.94 -4.06
N SER A 39 8.39 1.04 -4.99
CA SER A 39 9.68 0.36 -5.05
C SER A 39 10.83 1.37 -4.97
N GLY A 40 11.79 1.14 -4.07
CA GLY A 40 12.93 2.04 -3.82
C GLY A 40 12.64 3.23 -2.88
N HIS A 41 11.42 3.34 -2.34
CA HIS A 41 11.04 4.40 -1.40
C HIS A 41 10.64 3.88 0.00
N GLY A 42 10.85 2.59 0.28
CA GLY A 42 10.73 2.03 1.62
C GLY A 42 12.03 2.19 2.43
N ASP A 43 12.02 1.72 3.68
CA ASP A 43 13.20 1.78 4.57
C ASP A 43 14.33 0.81 4.18
N THR A 44 14.20 0.11 3.07
CA THR A 44 15.27 -0.68 2.45
C THR A 44 16.30 0.25 1.81
N LYS A 45 17.18 0.82 2.65
CA LYS A 45 18.37 1.54 2.18
C LYS A 45 19.24 0.58 1.36
N GLY A 46 19.16 0.67 0.04
CA GLY A 46 20.17 0.10 -0.87
C GLY A 46 19.91 -1.31 -1.42
N GLU A 47 18.72 -1.90 -1.29
CA GLU A 47 18.45 -3.17 -1.98
C GLU A 47 18.01 -2.88 -3.43
N PRO A 48 18.83 -3.21 -4.46
CA PRO A 48 18.42 -3.02 -5.84
C PRO A 48 17.15 -3.84 -6.09
N SER A 49 16.19 -3.23 -6.78
CA SER A 49 14.97 -3.91 -7.25
C SER A 49 15.38 -5.21 -7.97
N ARG A 50 15.18 -6.38 -7.34
CA ARG A 50 15.38 -7.70 -7.95
C ARG A 50 14.29 -8.01 -9.00
N ARG A 51 13.98 -7.06 -9.88
CA ARG A 51 13.25 -7.36 -11.13
C ARG A 51 14.28 -7.77 -12.15
N LYS A 52 14.38 -9.09 -12.34
CA LYS A 52 15.09 -9.74 -13.44
C LYS A 52 14.18 -9.82 -14.65
#